data_AF-R4XHD8-F1
#
_entry.id   AF-R4XHD8-F1
#
_cell.length_a   1.000
_cell.length_b   1.000
_cell.length_c   1.000
_cell.angle_alpha   90.00
_cell.angle_beta   90.00
_cell.angle_gamma   90.00
#
_symmetry.space_group_name_H-M   'P 1'
#
loop_
_entity.id
_entity.type
_entity.pdbx_description
1 polymer ?
#
loop_
_entity_poly.entity_id
_entity_poly.type
_entity_poly.pdbx_seq_one_letter_code
_entity_poly.pdbx_strand_id
1 'polypeptide(L)'
;MAYRHIKLVGICFGHQLIARALGGQVARNPRGWEISVTSTTTFACELLPTLKDLRLHHMHRDMALYEPGRYFSVQGHPEFNAETVETLVHDRVAKGIVPAEYGDDALSRARLPHDGKVVAAAIVEFFKSRVA
;
A
#
# COMPACT_ATOMS: atom_id res chain seq x y z
N MET A 1 -25.15 14.64 -1.99
CA MET A 1 -24.36 14.23 -0.82
C MET A 1 -23.12 15.11 -0.70
N ALA A 2 -22.86 15.68 0.47
CA ALA A 2 -22.05 16.89 0.68
C ALA A 2 -20.51 16.71 0.71
N TYR A 3 -19.95 15.59 0.23
CA TYR A 3 -18.52 15.27 0.36
C TYR A 3 -17.72 15.30 -0.95
N ARG A 4 -18.28 15.85 -2.04
CA ARG A 4 -17.69 15.78 -3.39
C ARG A 4 -16.37 16.56 -3.56
N HIS A 5 -15.89 17.26 -2.53
CA HIS A 5 -14.73 18.16 -2.58
C HIS A 5 -13.56 17.74 -1.67
N ILE A 6 -13.69 16.67 -0.88
CA ILE A 6 -12.62 16.21 0.02
C ILE A 6 -11.86 15.06 -0.65
N LYS A 7 -10.56 15.27 -0.87
CA LYS A 7 -9.66 14.25 -1.40
C LYS A 7 -9.19 13.32 -0.30
N LEU A 8 -9.26 12.02 -0.53
CA LEU A 8 -8.87 11.01 0.44
C LEU A 8 -7.64 10.23 -0.04
N VAL A 9 -6.70 10.01 0.87
CA VAL A 9 -5.58 9.08 0.68
C VAL A 9 -5.68 7.97 1.71
N GLY A 10 -5.71 6.71 1.24
CA GLY A 10 -5.70 5.53 2.09
C GLY A 10 -4.43 4.73 1.90
N ILE A 11 -3.70 4.45 2.98
CA ILE A 11 -2.52 3.58 3.01
C ILE A 11 -2.82 2.38 3.90
N CYS A 12 -2.52 1.17 3.43
CA CYS A 12 -2.71 -0.09 4.16
C CYS A 12 -4.13 -0.25 4.74
N PHE A 13 -4.33 -0.14 6.07
CA PHE A 13 -5.66 -0.22 6.66
C PHE A 13 -6.59 0.94 6.22
N GLY A 14 -6.04 2.13 6.01
CA GLY A 14 -6.80 3.27 5.49
C GLY A 14 -7.35 3.01 4.09
N HIS A 15 -6.59 2.30 3.25
CA HIS A 15 -7.07 1.84 1.94
C HIS A 15 -8.32 0.94 2.09
N GLN A 16 -8.28 -0.02 3.02
CA GLN A 16 -9.38 -0.96 3.26
C GLN A 16 -10.66 -0.29 3.77
N LEU A 17 -10.52 0.73 4.63
CA LEU A 17 -11.65 1.51 5.10
C LEU A 17 -12.33 2.27 3.96
N ILE A 18 -11.54 2.89 3.08
CA ILE A 18 -12.06 3.57 1.89
C ILE A 18 -12.75 2.55 0.97
N ALA A 19 -12.14 1.39 0.74
CA ALA A 19 -12.73 0.32 -0.06
C ALA A 19 -14.10 -0.13 0.45
N ARG A 20 -14.23 -0.39 1.76
CA ARG A 20 -15.50 -0.77 2.37
C ARG A 20 -16.54 0.33 2.30
N ALA A 21 -16.14 1.59 2.55
CA ALA A 21 -17.05 2.74 2.50
C ALA A 21 -17.65 2.96 1.09
N LEU A 22 -16.94 2.52 0.05
CA LEU A 22 -17.37 2.60 -1.35
C LEU A 22 -18.14 1.36 -1.82
N GLY A 23 -18.45 0.42 -0.93
CA GLY A 23 -19.16 -0.83 -1.26
C GLY A 23 -18.26 -1.93 -1.80
N GLY A 24 -16.94 -1.75 -1.79
CA GLY A 24 -15.96 -2.78 -2.12
C GLY A 24 -15.85 -3.86 -1.05
N GLN A 25 -15.39 -5.04 -1.44
CA GLN A 25 -15.12 -6.14 -0.52
C GLN A 25 -13.64 -6.14 -0.11
N VAL A 26 -13.39 -6.30 1.19
CA VAL A 26 -12.04 -6.51 1.74
C VAL A 26 -11.99 -7.92 2.32
N ALA A 27 -11.07 -8.72 1.81
CA ALA A 27 -10.88 -10.11 2.19
C ALA A 27 -9.39 -10.45 2.22
N ARG A 28 -9.05 -11.43 3.06
CA ARG A 28 -7.68 -11.92 3.20
C ARG A 28 -7.18 -12.52 1.88
N ASN A 29 -5.94 -12.20 1.55
CA ASN A 29 -5.22 -12.67 0.38
C ASN A 29 -5.01 -14.18 0.56
N PRO A 30 -5.54 -15.01 -0.37
CA PRO A 30 -5.39 -16.46 -0.28
C PRO A 30 -3.92 -16.90 -0.43
N ARG A 31 -3.03 -16.04 -0.95
CA ARG A 31 -1.58 -16.27 -1.02
C ARG A 31 -0.84 -16.03 0.31
N GLY A 32 -1.53 -15.56 1.35
CA GLY A 32 -0.96 -15.36 2.67
C GLY A 32 -0.38 -13.96 2.88
N TRP A 33 0.70 -13.88 3.68
CA TRP A 33 1.37 -12.64 4.05
C TRP A 33 2.16 -12.02 2.89
N GLU A 34 1.95 -10.74 2.63
CA GLU A 34 2.83 -9.92 1.81
C GLU A 34 3.55 -8.94 2.74
N ILE A 35 4.87 -9.11 2.86
CA ILE A 35 5.71 -8.38 3.81
C ILE A 35 6.95 -7.89 3.07
N SER A 36 7.46 -6.71 3.42
CA SER A 36 8.68 -6.14 2.84
C SER A 36 8.53 -5.82 1.35
N VAL A 37 9.63 -5.59 0.63
CA VAL A 37 9.60 -5.13 -0.77
C VAL A 37 9.02 -6.21 -1.68
N THR A 38 7.76 -6.02 -2.09
CA THR A 38 7.02 -6.95 -2.95
C THR A 38 6.47 -6.19 -4.15
N SER A 39 6.46 -6.82 -5.32
CA SER A 39 5.85 -6.25 -6.52
C SER A 39 4.33 -6.29 -6.40
N THR A 40 3.70 -5.16 -6.65
CA THR A 40 2.25 -5.01 -6.73
C THR A 40 1.88 -4.42 -8.08
N THR A 41 0.92 -5.07 -8.76
CA THR A 41 0.33 -4.53 -9.98
C THR A 41 -0.56 -3.36 -9.60
N THR A 42 -0.29 -2.19 -10.17
CA THR A 42 -1.19 -1.04 -10.01
C THR A 42 -2.44 -1.27 -10.86
N PHE A 43 -3.61 -1.08 -10.27
CA PHE A 43 -4.83 -0.96 -11.06
C PHE A 43 -4.93 0.49 -11.54
N ALA A 44 -4.71 0.68 -12.84
CA ALA A 44 -5.01 1.87 -13.65
C ALA A 44 -5.04 3.19 -12.86
N CYS A 45 -3.87 3.68 -12.42
CA CYS A 45 -3.74 5.01 -11.86
C CYS A 45 -3.22 5.96 -12.95
N GLU A 46 -4.04 6.91 -13.38
CA GLU A 46 -3.66 7.94 -14.37
C GLU A 46 -2.49 8.81 -13.92
N LEU A 47 -2.24 8.89 -12.62
CA LEU A 47 -1.09 9.59 -12.02
C LEU A 47 0.19 8.75 -11.99
N LEU A 48 0.08 7.44 -12.28
CA LEU A 48 1.21 6.50 -12.36
C LEU A 48 1.15 5.69 -13.67
N PRO A 49 1.02 6.33 -14.85
CA PRO A 49 0.71 5.64 -16.11
C PRO A 49 1.86 4.75 -16.61
N THR A 50 3.08 4.94 -16.09
CA THR A 50 4.29 4.20 -16.50
C THR A 50 4.64 3.04 -15.58
N LEU A 51 4.00 2.90 -14.42
CA LEU A 51 4.34 1.88 -13.42
C LEU A 51 3.42 0.67 -13.52
N LYS A 52 3.76 -0.24 -14.45
CA LYS A 52 3.10 -1.54 -14.58
C LYS A 52 3.31 -2.42 -13.33
N ASP A 53 4.47 -2.28 -12.69
CA ASP A 53 4.85 -2.98 -11.46
C ASP A 53 5.44 -1.97 -10.46
N LEU A 54 4.75 -1.73 -9.34
CA LEU A 54 5.28 -0.96 -8.21
C LEU A 54 5.92 -1.92 -7.20
N ARG A 55 7.11 -1.59 -6.70
CA ARG A 55 7.68 -2.26 -5.53
C ARG A 55 7.51 -1.38 -4.32
N LEU A 56 6.78 -1.85 -3.31
CA LEU A 56 6.60 -1.14 -2.04
C LEU A 56 6.87 -2.09 -0.88
N HIS A 57 7.09 -1.53 0.31
CA HIS A 57 7.08 -2.36 1.51
C HIS A 57 5.65 -2.76 1.85
N HIS A 58 5.34 -4.05 1.86
CA HIS A 58 4.04 -4.56 2.28
C HIS A 58 4.10 -4.99 3.76
N MET A 59 2.94 -5.02 4.40
CA MET A 59 2.78 -5.52 5.78
C MET A 59 1.31 -5.88 6.04
N HIS A 60 0.73 -6.68 5.14
CA HIS A 60 -0.71 -6.96 5.15
C HIS A 60 -1.04 -8.21 4.33
N ARG A 61 -2.34 -8.41 4.10
CA ARG A 61 -2.88 -9.49 3.27
C ARG A 61 -4.08 -9.04 2.41
N ASP A 62 -4.23 -7.78 1.95
CA ASP A 62 -5.45 -7.36 1.22
C ASP A 62 -5.14 -6.63 -0.11
N MET A 63 -6.13 -6.17 -0.88
CA MET A 63 -6.01 -5.63 -2.26
C MET A 63 -6.43 -4.15 -2.38
N ALA A 64 -5.94 -3.40 -3.41
CA ALA A 64 -6.02 -1.93 -3.61
C ALA A 64 -7.18 -1.39 -4.53
N LEU A 65 -7.45 -0.05 -4.52
CA LEU A 65 -8.46 0.69 -5.33
C LEU A 65 -8.02 2.14 -5.71
N TYR A 66 -8.56 2.72 -6.79
CA TYR A 66 -8.33 4.12 -7.22
C TYR A 66 -9.55 4.76 -7.92
N GLU A 67 -9.84 6.05 -7.70
CA GLU A 67 -10.78 6.88 -8.49
C GLU A 67 -10.27 8.34 -8.60
N PRO A 68 -10.10 8.87 -9.83
CA PRO A 68 -9.62 10.23 -10.05
C PRO A 68 -10.42 11.30 -9.31
N GLY A 69 -9.72 12.26 -8.70
CA GLY A 69 -10.34 13.41 -8.02
C GLY A 69 -11.07 13.10 -6.72
N ARG A 70 -11.17 11.82 -6.32
CA ARG A 70 -11.96 11.39 -5.16
C ARG A 70 -11.13 10.60 -4.15
N TYR A 71 -10.47 9.52 -4.57
CA TYR A 71 -9.60 8.75 -3.69
C TYR A 71 -8.39 8.17 -4.42
N PHE A 72 -7.24 8.32 -3.77
CA PHE A 72 -6.01 7.61 -4.11
C PHE A 72 -5.71 6.64 -2.99
N SER A 73 -5.49 5.36 -3.28
CA SER A 73 -5.17 4.43 -2.20
C SER A 73 -4.23 3.32 -2.62
N VAL A 74 -3.30 3.00 -1.73
CA VAL A 74 -2.26 2.01 -1.94
C VAL A 74 -2.22 1.06 -0.76
N GLN A 75 -2.07 -0.22 -1.05
CA GLN A 75 -2.05 -1.22 0.00
C GLN A 75 -0.64 -1.37 0.60
N GLY A 76 0.41 -1.23 -0.24
CA GLY A 76 1.79 -1.12 0.23
C GLY A 76 2.06 0.19 0.97
N HIS A 77 3.14 0.21 1.73
CA HIS A 77 3.61 1.30 2.57
C HIS A 77 4.73 2.08 1.85
N PRO A 78 4.41 3.13 1.06
CA PRO A 78 5.43 4.00 0.47
C PRO A 78 6.24 4.79 1.50
N GLU A 79 5.73 4.90 2.73
CA GLU A 79 6.32 5.61 3.86
C GLU A 79 7.33 4.78 4.65
N PHE A 80 7.33 3.45 4.48
CA PHE A 80 8.27 2.58 5.19
C PHE A 80 9.67 2.65 4.58
N ASN A 81 10.66 2.49 5.46
CA ASN A 81 12.05 2.23 5.12
C ASN A 81 12.48 0.87 5.67
N ALA A 82 13.70 0.43 5.32
CA ALA A 82 14.24 -0.87 5.74
C ALA A 82 14.19 -1.08 7.25
N GLU A 83 14.65 -0.10 8.04
CA GLU A 83 14.71 -0.20 9.51
C GLU A 83 13.33 -0.38 10.15
N THR A 84 12.33 0.34 9.63
CA THR A 84 10.94 0.21 10.09
C THR A 84 10.42 -1.19 9.81
N VAL A 85 10.65 -1.71 8.61
CA VAL A 85 10.19 -3.05 8.23
C VAL A 85 10.91 -4.13 9.02
N GLU A 86 12.23 -4.07 9.15
CA GLU A 86 13.02 -5.01 9.94
C GLU A 86 12.48 -5.06 11.39
N THR A 87 12.30 -3.91 12.02
CA THR A 87 11.75 -3.80 13.38
C THR A 87 10.36 -4.45 13.49
N LEU A 88 9.48 -4.13 12.54
CA LEU A 88 8.11 -4.67 12.51
C LEU A 88 8.07 -6.17 12.26
N VAL A 89 8.97 -6.69 11.42
CA VAL A 89 9.07 -8.14 11.14
C VAL A 89 9.54 -8.87 12.39
N HIS A 90 10.61 -8.41 13.03
CA HIS A 90 11.12 -9.01 14.25
C HIS A 90 10.05 -9.07 15.36
N ASP A 91 9.35 -7.96 15.62
CA ASP A 91 8.29 -7.91 16.64
C ASP A 91 7.12 -8.86 16.32
N ARG A 92 6.67 -8.89 15.06
CA ARG A 92 5.53 -9.73 14.66
C ARG A 92 5.85 -11.22 14.63
N VAL A 93 7.08 -11.60 14.28
CA VAL A 93 7.54 -12.99 14.36
C VAL A 93 7.67 -13.42 15.81
N ALA A 94 8.29 -12.59 16.66
CA ALA A 94 8.43 -12.89 18.09
C ALA A 94 7.07 -13.07 18.80
N LYS A 95 6.04 -12.35 18.36
CA LYS A 95 4.66 -12.47 18.85
C LYS A 95 3.85 -13.61 18.22
N GLY A 96 4.42 -14.36 17.27
CA GLY A 96 3.71 -15.43 16.54
C GLY A 96 2.61 -14.93 15.60
N ILE A 97 2.57 -13.64 15.28
CA ILE A 97 1.60 -13.03 14.35
C ILE A 97 1.97 -13.36 12.90
N VAL A 98 3.27 -13.34 12.61
CA VAL A 98 3.85 -13.71 11.32
C VAL A 98 4.63 -15.01 11.51
N PRO A 99 4.37 -16.08 10.73
CA PRO A 99 5.18 -17.29 10.80
C PRO A 99 6.65 -16.99 10.43
N ALA A 100 7.60 -17.68 11.05
CA ALA A 100 9.03 -17.40 10.90
C ALA A 100 9.51 -17.44 9.43
N GLU A 101 8.98 -18.37 8.63
CA GLU A 101 9.28 -18.49 7.19
C GLU A 101 9.01 -17.19 6.41
N TYR A 102 7.90 -16.50 6.74
CA TYR A 102 7.55 -15.22 6.13
C TYR A 102 8.42 -14.09 6.67
N GLY A 103 8.91 -14.22 7.91
CA GLY A 103 9.84 -13.28 8.52
C GLY A 103 11.20 -13.30 7.84
N ASP A 104 11.77 -14.48 7.65
CA ASP A 104 13.10 -14.64 7.06
C ASP A 104 13.14 -14.13 5.60
N ASP A 105 12.13 -14.51 4.81
CA ASP A 105 11.96 -13.97 3.45
C ASP A 105 11.80 -12.44 3.47
N ALA A 106 10.99 -11.89 4.36
CA ALA A 106 10.79 -10.45 4.47
C ALA A 106 12.07 -9.67 4.81
N LEU A 107 12.88 -10.19 5.74
CA LEU A 107 14.16 -9.59 6.12
C LEU A 107 15.15 -9.61 4.95
N SER A 108 15.18 -10.70 4.17
CA SER A 108 16.05 -10.80 2.98
C SER A 108 15.76 -9.72 1.93
N ARG A 109 14.50 -9.23 1.88
CA ARG A 109 14.03 -8.21 0.93
C ARG A 109 13.95 -6.79 1.51
N ALA A 110 14.16 -6.61 2.82
CA ALA A 110 13.92 -5.34 3.51
C ALA A 110 14.77 -4.16 3.03
N ARG A 111 15.91 -4.44 2.41
CA ARG A 111 16.81 -3.41 1.88
C ARG A 111 16.79 -3.29 0.37
N LEU A 112 15.91 -4.02 -0.32
CA LEU A 112 15.77 -3.88 -1.76
C LEU A 112 15.27 -2.47 -2.13
N PRO A 113 15.66 -1.92 -3.28
CA PRO A 113 15.10 -0.67 -3.77
C PRO A 113 13.59 -0.78 -3.97
N HIS A 114 12.85 0.25 -3.54
CA HIS A 114 11.40 0.34 -3.65
C HIS A 114 10.99 1.74 -4.16
N ASP A 115 9.76 1.84 -4.68
CA ASP A 115 9.25 3.00 -5.42
C ASP A 115 8.49 4.00 -4.51
N GLY A 116 8.77 3.97 -3.20
CA GLY A 116 8.04 4.77 -2.21
C GLY A 116 8.08 6.28 -2.50
N LYS A 117 9.22 6.78 -3.00
CA LYS A 117 9.37 8.19 -3.42
C LYS A 117 8.50 8.55 -4.62
N VAL A 118 8.33 7.63 -5.57
CA VAL A 118 7.49 7.85 -6.76
C VAL A 118 6.02 7.94 -6.35
N VAL A 119 5.58 7.04 -5.46
CA VAL A 119 4.22 7.06 -4.92
C VAL A 119 3.98 8.31 -4.07
N ALA A 120 4.95 8.74 -3.26
CA ALA A 120 4.86 9.99 -2.50
C ALA A 120 4.68 11.21 -3.41
N ALA A 121 5.42 11.29 -4.52
CA ALA A 121 5.25 12.35 -5.51
C ALA A 121 3.85 12.33 -6.13
N ALA A 122 3.33 11.14 -6.48
CA ALA A 122 1.97 11.01 -7.01
C ALA A 122 0.88 11.41 -6.00
N ILE A 123 1.06 11.12 -4.71
CA ILE A 123 0.16 11.58 -3.64
C ILE A 123 0.15 13.11 -3.55
N VAL A 124 1.32 13.75 -3.64
CA VAL A 124 1.42 15.21 -3.64
C VAL A 124 0.69 15.81 -4.85
N GLU A 125 0.92 15.25 -6.04
CA GLU A 125 0.21 15.70 -7.26
C GLU A 125 -1.30 15.44 -7.19
N PHE A 126 -1.72 14.32 -6.61
CA PHE A 126 -3.14 14.04 -6.36
C PHE A 126 -3.78 15.13 -5.50
N PHE A 127 -3.12 15.60 -4.44
CA PHE A 127 -3.66 16.70 -3.63
C PHE A 127 -3.63 18.06 -4.35
N LYS A 128 -2.59 18.33 -5.14
CA LYS A 128 -2.45 19.59 -5.91
C LYS A 128 -3.41 19.73 -7.10
N SER A 129 -3.90 18.62 -7.66
CA SER A 129 -4.80 18.65 -8.82
C SER A 129 -6.08 19.45 -8.53
N ARG A 130 -6.76 20.00 -9.52
CA ARG A 130 -8.10 20.58 -9.30
C ARG A 130 -9.15 19.50 -9.50
N VAL A 131 -10.14 19.45 -8.62
CA VAL A 131 -11.36 18.66 -8.86
C VAL A 131 -12.12 19.42 -9.94
N ALA A 132 -12.27 18.84 -11.12
CA ALA A 132 -13.10 19.39 -12.19
C ALA A 132 -14.58 19.27 -11.85
#